data_AF-A0A937MVZ1-F1
#
_entry.id   AF-A0A937MVZ1-F1
#
_cell.length_a   1.000
_cell.length_b   1.000
_cell.length_c   1.000
_cell.angle_alpha   90.00
_cell.angle_beta   90.00
_cell.angle_gamma   90.00
#
_symmetry.space_group_name_H-M   'P 1'
#
loop_
_entity.id
_entity.type
_entity.pdbx_description
1 polymer ?
#
loop_
_entity_poly.entity_id
_entity_poly.type
_entity_poly.pdbx_seq_one_letter_code
_entity_poly.pdbx_strand_id
1 'polypeptide(L)'
;MTKNSRYQKIFLLSLSFFLLLVLMAVFHENGILNAYQLEQGQFEIKHENENLRSENEKLRLEITRLKSDPYEIEKIAREKLNLIKPGDQVYHIVQAQKPLPLIP
;
A
#
# COMPACT_ATOMS: atom_id res chain seq x y z
N MET A 1 -60.70 2.64 41.94
CA MET A 1 -59.50 1.77 42.07
C MET A 1 -58.83 1.59 40.71
N THR A 2 -58.00 2.51 40.23
CA THR A 2 -57.20 2.34 38.99
C THR A 2 -55.78 2.93 39.10
N LYS A 3 -55.27 3.09 40.33
CA LYS A 3 -53.98 3.73 40.61
C LYS A 3 -52.80 2.97 39.97
N ASN A 4 -52.88 1.64 39.90
CA ASN A 4 -51.84 0.78 39.31
C ASN A 4 -51.67 0.99 37.79
N SER A 5 -52.74 1.33 37.07
CA SER A 5 -52.68 1.50 35.60
C SER A 5 -51.82 2.69 35.18
N ARG A 6 -51.81 3.77 35.98
CA ARG A 6 -50.98 4.95 35.67
C ARG A 6 -49.49 4.68 35.89
N TYR A 7 -49.13 4.02 36.99
CA TYR A 7 -47.73 3.65 37.24
C TYR A 7 -47.22 2.62 36.24
N GLN A 8 -48.04 1.64 35.85
CA GLN A 8 -47.68 0.68 34.78
C GLN A 8 -47.45 1.38 33.45
N LYS A 9 -48.29 2.36 33.08
CA LYS A 9 -48.09 3.16 31.86
C LYS A 9 -46.83 4.01 31.92
N ILE A 10 -46.53 4.65 33.06
CA ILE A 10 -45.30 5.43 33.25
C ILE A 10 -44.08 4.52 33.20
N PHE A 11 -44.14 3.34 33.81
CA PHE A 11 -43.07 2.35 33.78
C PHE A 11 -42.83 1.84 32.36
N LEU A 12 -43.87 1.50 31.61
CA LEU A 12 -43.76 1.10 30.19
C LEU A 12 -43.18 2.21 29.32
N LEU A 13 -43.58 3.46 29.55
CA LEU A 13 -43.04 4.62 28.83
C LEU A 13 -41.55 4.81 29.13
N SER A 14 -41.18 4.72 30.41
CA SER A 14 -39.78 4.83 30.86
C SER A 14 -38.92 3.69 30.33
N LEU A 15 -39.44 2.45 30.33
CA LEU A 15 -38.75 1.29 29.80
C LEU A 15 -38.58 1.40 28.29
N SER A 16 -39.61 1.84 27.57
CA SER A 16 -39.53 2.10 26.13
C SER A 16 -38.53 3.19 25.79
N PHE A 17 -38.48 4.26 26.59
CA PHE A 17 -37.51 5.34 26.40
C PHE A 17 -36.08 4.87 26.67
N PHE A 18 -35.87 4.08 27.73
CA PHE A 18 -34.58 3.49 28.03
C PHE A 18 -34.11 2.54 26.91
N LEU A 19 -35.01 1.69 26.40
CA LEU A 19 -34.70 0.79 25.30
C LEU A 19 -34.32 1.56 24.02
N LEU A 20 -35.00 2.68 23.74
CA LEU A 20 -34.68 3.57 22.63
C LEU A 20 -33.29 4.21 22.78
N LEU A 21 -32.92 4.64 24.00
CA LEU A 21 -31.58 5.17 24.28
C LEU A 21 -30.49 4.12 24.07
N VAL A 22 -30.71 2.88 24.51
CA VAL A 22 -29.77 1.77 24.29
C VAL A 22 -29.63 1.47 22.80
N LEU A 23 -30.75 1.41 22.06
CA LEU A 23 -30.72 1.22 20.61
C LEU A 23 -29.97 2.34 19.91
N MET A 24 -30.20 3.60 20.27
CA MET A 24 -29.45 4.73 19.72
C MET A 24 -27.97 4.63 20.06
N ALA A 25 -27.59 4.29 21.28
CA ALA A 25 -26.18 4.15 21.66
C ALA A 25 -25.44 3.04 20.89
N VAL A 26 -26.15 1.96 20.52
CA VAL A 26 -25.59 0.82 19.78
C VAL A 26 -25.58 1.05 18.26
N PHE A 27 -26.66 1.62 17.70
CA PHE A 27 -26.86 1.75 16.24
C PHE A 27 -26.52 3.13 15.68
N HIS A 28 -26.11 4.10 16.49
CA HIS A 28 -25.65 5.40 15.98
C HIS A 28 -24.33 5.24 15.21
N GLU A 29 -24.14 6.03 14.15
CA GLU A 29 -23.01 5.95 13.21
C GLU A 29 -21.63 6.09 13.88
N ASN A 30 -21.59 6.69 15.08
CA ASN A 30 -20.39 6.82 15.93
C ASN A 30 -20.52 6.01 17.25
N GLY A 31 -21.33 4.95 17.24
CA GLY A 31 -21.54 4.07 18.39
C GLY A 31 -20.25 3.37 18.84
N ILE A 32 -20.30 2.78 20.02
CA ILE A 32 -19.14 2.16 20.71
C ILE A 32 -18.45 1.10 19.83
N LEU A 33 -19.22 0.42 18.97
CA LEU A 33 -18.71 -0.58 18.02
C LEU A 33 -17.79 0.01 16.94
N ASN A 34 -18.14 1.19 16.41
CA ASN A 34 -17.31 1.87 15.41
C ASN A 34 -16.03 2.44 16.02
N ALA A 35 -16.10 2.96 17.25
CA ALA A 35 -14.91 3.42 17.96
C ALA A 35 -13.88 2.29 18.16
N TYR A 36 -14.34 1.09 18.52
CA TYR A 36 -13.47 -0.07 18.72
C TYR A 36 -12.87 -0.59 17.40
N GLN A 37 -13.67 -0.67 16.33
CA GLN A 37 -13.17 -1.08 15.00
C GLN A 37 -12.20 -0.05 14.41
N LEU A 38 -12.44 1.24 14.65
CA LEU A 38 -11.56 2.30 14.17
C LEU A 38 -10.21 2.31 14.90
N GLU A 39 -10.19 1.98 16.19
CA GLU A 39 -8.95 1.85 16.96
C GLU A 39 -8.12 0.66 16.48
N GLN A 40 -8.76 -0.49 16.23
CA GLN A 40 -8.09 -1.67 15.68
C GLN A 40 -7.54 -1.42 14.26
N GLY A 41 -8.34 -0.82 13.38
CA GLY A 41 -7.89 -0.50 12.03
C GLY A 41 -6.71 0.49 12.00
N GLN A 42 -6.70 1.47 12.91
CA GLN A 42 -5.56 2.39 13.04
C GLN A 42 -4.28 1.69 13.50
N PHE A 43 -4.39 0.69 14.39
CA PHE A 43 -3.23 -0.08 14.83
C PHE A 43 -2.65 -0.93 13.69
N GLU A 44 -3.51 -1.62 12.95
CA GLU A 44 -3.10 -2.48 11.83
C GLU A 44 -2.43 -1.68 10.71
N ILE A 45 -3.03 -0.56 10.30
CA ILE A 45 -2.46 0.32 9.27
C ILE A 45 -1.10 0.90 9.70
N LYS A 46 -0.95 1.28 10.98
CA LYS A 46 0.34 1.78 11.49
C LYS A 46 1.40 0.70 11.46
N HIS A 47 1.07 -0.50 11.92
CA HIS A 47 1.99 -1.63 11.94
C HIS A 47 2.41 -2.04 10.51
N GLU A 48 1.47 -2.06 9.56
CA GLU A 48 1.80 -2.32 8.15
C GLU A 48 2.71 -1.23 7.56
N ASN A 49 2.48 0.04 7.90
CA ASN A 49 3.33 1.15 7.45
C ASN A 49 4.76 1.02 7.99
N GLU A 50 4.92 0.65 9.26
CA GLU A 50 6.23 0.43 9.88
C GLU A 50 6.97 -0.74 9.22
N ASN A 51 6.28 -1.84 8.94
CA ASN A 51 6.86 -2.99 8.24
C ASN A 51 7.33 -2.60 6.83
N LEU A 52 6.47 -1.93 6.05
CA LEU A 52 6.79 -1.47 4.70
C LEU A 52 7.95 -0.46 4.69
N ARG A 53 8.05 0.40 5.71
CA ARG A 53 9.18 1.32 5.88
C ARG A 53 10.48 0.55 6.10
N SER A 54 10.48 -0.42 7.01
CA SER A 54 11.66 -1.25 7.27
C SER A 54 12.12 -2.02 6.03
N GLU A 55 11.18 -2.57 5.27
CA GLU A 55 11.46 -3.25 4.02
C GLU A 55 12.02 -2.30 2.95
N ASN A 56 11.45 -1.10 2.82
CA ASN A 56 11.99 -0.07 1.93
C ASN A 56 13.43 0.30 2.27
N GLU A 57 13.75 0.48 3.55
CA GLU A 57 15.11 0.79 3.98
C GLU A 57 16.10 -0.33 3.65
N LYS A 58 15.71 -1.59 3.87
CA LYS A 58 16.52 -2.76 3.50
C LYS A 58 16.78 -2.79 1.99
N LEU A 59 15.74 -2.63 1.18
CA LEU A 59 15.85 -2.62 -0.28
C LEU A 59 16.72 -1.46 -0.77
N ARG A 60 16.62 -0.28 -0.16
CA ARG A 60 17.49 0.87 -0.49
C ARG A 60 18.95 0.60 -0.18
N LEU A 61 19.24 -0.02 0.97
CA LEU A 61 20.60 -0.41 1.33
C LEU A 61 21.15 -1.47 0.36
N GLU A 62 20.33 -2.42 -0.05
CA GLU A 62 20.68 -3.43 -1.04
C GLU A 62 20.96 -2.82 -2.41
N ILE A 63 20.08 -1.93 -2.90
CA ILE A 63 20.30 -1.17 -4.13
C ILE A 63 21.59 -0.34 -4.03
N THR A 64 21.85 0.28 -2.89
CA THR A 64 23.06 1.07 -2.69
C THR A 64 24.30 0.19 -2.74
N ARG A 65 24.28 -1.01 -2.14
CA ARG A 65 25.37 -1.98 -2.25
C ARG A 65 25.57 -2.45 -3.69
N LEU A 66 24.49 -2.84 -4.38
CA LEU A 66 24.52 -3.27 -5.79
C LEU A 66 25.03 -2.18 -6.73
N LYS A 67 24.62 -0.92 -6.50
CA LYS A 67 25.06 0.24 -7.29
C LYS A 67 26.41 0.79 -6.86
N SER A 68 26.92 0.44 -5.67
CA SER A 68 28.22 0.97 -5.22
C SER A 68 29.40 0.36 -5.98
N ASP A 69 29.19 -0.76 -6.69
CA ASP A 69 30.20 -1.30 -7.60
C ASP A 69 30.15 -0.55 -8.96
N PRO A 70 31.20 0.21 -9.31
CA PRO A 70 31.28 0.90 -10.59
C PRO A 70 31.13 -0.03 -11.80
N TYR A 71 31.50 -1.31 -11.65
CA TYR A 71 31.38 -2.31 -12.70
C TYR A 71 29.93 -2.63 -13.04
N GLU A 72 29.06 -2.82 -12.05
CA GLU A 72 27.64 -3.11 -12.26
C GLU A 72 26.89 -1.90 -12.85
N ILE A 73 27.27 -0.69 -12.45
CA ILE A 73 26.76 0.54 -13.08
C ILE A 73 27.15 0.58 -14.57
N GLU A 74 28.42 0.36 -14.88
CA GLU A 74 28.91 0.39 -16.27
C GLU A 74 28.26 -0.70 -17.12
N LYS A 75 28.05 -1.89 -16.55
CA LYS A 75 27.36 -2.99 -17.21
C LYS A 75 25.91 -2.63 -17.56
N ILE A 76 25.13 -2.10 -16.62
CA ILE A 76 23.76 -1.67 -16.88
C ILE A 76 23.73 -0.53 -17.90
N ALA A 77 24.64 0.44 -17.79
CA ALA A 77 24.73 1.57 -18.71
C ALA A 77 25.01 1.11 -20.15
N ARG A 78 25.94 0.17 -20.35
CA ARG A 78 26.30 -0.35 -21.69
C ARG A 78 25.29 -1.37 -22.23
N GLU A 79 24.84 -2.33 -21.43
CA GLU A 79 24.00 -3.45 -21.90
C GLU A 79 22.51 -3.12 -22.00
N LYS A 80 21.97 -2.36 -21.04
CA LYS A 80 20.52 -2.08 -20.97
C LYS A 80 20.16 -0.71 -21.53
N LEU A 81 21.05 0.27 -21.36
CA LEU A 81 20.77 1.66 -21.73
C LEU A 81 21.55 2.11 -22.98
N ASN A 82 22.45 1.28 -23.52
CA ASN A 82 23.32 1.60 -24.67
C ASN A 82 24.05 2.95 -24.54
N LEU A 83 24.39 3.34 -23.31
CA LEU A 83 25.11 4.58 -23.01
C LEU A 83 26.62 4.39 -23.26
N ILE A 84 27.27 5.43 -23.76
CA ILE A 84 28.70 5.47 -24.07
C ILE A 84 29.38 6.65 -23.36
N LYS A 85 30.67 6.52 -23.04
CA LYS A 85 31.45 7.60 -22.44
C LYS A 85 31.94 8.57 -23.52
N PRO A 86 32.15 9.86 -23.23
CA PRO A 86 32.77 10.80 -24.16
C PRO A 86 34.14 10.28 -24.62
N GLY A 87 34.31 10.04 -25.93
CA GLY A 87 35.53 9.48 -26.52
C GLY A 87 35.45 8.00 -26.93
N ASP A 88 34.37 7.29 -26.60
CA ASP A 88 34.16 5.91 -27.05
C ASP A 88 33.88 5.83 -28.58
N GLN A 89 34.45 4.83 -29.27
CA GLN A 89 34.19 4.55 -30.69
C GLN A 89 33.13 3.46 -30.85
N VAL A 90 32.09 3.73 -31.63
CA VAL A 90 30.99 2.79 -31.89
C VAL A 90 31.32 1.93 -33.11
N TYR A 91 31.33 0.60 -32.93
CA TYR A 91 31.48 -0.37 -34.01
C TYR A 91 30.14 -1.01 -34.34
N HIS A 92 29.69 -0.86 -35.59
CA HIS A 92 28.57 -1.62 -36.11
C HIS A 92 29.10 -2.88 -36.78
N ILE A 93 28.75 -4.04 -36.23
CA ILE A 93 29.05 -5.33 -36.87
C ILE A 93 28.07 -5.49 -38.03
N VAL A 94 28.50 -5.11 -39.23
CA VAL A 94 27.79 -5.44 -40.47
C VAL A 94 28.16 -6.85 -40.88
N GLN A 95 27.15 -7.68 -41.15
CA GLN A 95 27.40 -8.96 -41.81
C GLN A 95 27.98 -8.66 -43.18
N ALA A 96 29.15 -9.22 -43.49
CA ALA A 96 29.76 -9.06 -44.80
C ALA A 96 28.73 -9.47 -45.86
N GLN A 97 28.30 -8.52 -46.71
CA GLN A 97 27.51 -8.87 -47.88
C GLN A 97 28.29 -9.96 -48.62
N LYS A 98 27.70 -11.16 -48.67
CA LYS A 98 28.18 -12.23 -49.54
C LYS A 98 28.27 -11.62 -50.95
N PRO A 99 29.47 -11.50 -51.56
CA PRO A 99 29.58 -10.85 -52.85
C PRO A 99 28.62 -11.55 -53.82
N LEU A 100 27.76 -10.75 -54.45
CA LEU A 100 26.81 -11.23 -55.45
C LEU A 100 27.61 -11.98 -56.53
N PRO A 101 27.20 -13.20 -56.93
CA PRO A 101 27.91 -13.93 -57.97
C PRO A 101 27.91 -13.09 -59.25
N LEU A 102 29.10 -12.89 -59.82
CA LEU A 102 29.25 -12.29 -61.14
C LEU A 102 28.46 -13.14 -62.13
N ILE A 103 27.40 -12.56 -62.69
CA ILE A 103 26.62 -13.18 -63.76
C ILE A 103 27.51 -13.16 -65.03
N PRO A 104 27.66 -14.29 -65.73
CA PRO A 104 28.53 -14.41 -66.91
C PRO A 104 28.06 -13.55 -68.09
#